data_AF-A0A497BUH0-F1
#
_entry.id   AF-A0A497BUH0-F1
#
_cell.length_a   1.000
_cell.length_b   1.000
_cell.length_c   1.000
_cell.angle_alpha   90.00
_cell.angle_beta   90.00
_cell.angle_gamma   90.00
#
_symmetry.space_group_name_H-M   'P 1'
#
loop_
_entity.id
_entity.type
_entity.pdbx_description
1 polymer ?
#
loop_
_entity_poly.entity_id
_entity_poly.type
_entity_poly.pdbx_seq_one_letter_code
_entity_poly.pdbx_strand_id
1 'polypeptide(L)'
;KELLSEMSRVAGDSGIEIQSCAQSEDVSDVGIPAGSCIDGELIRRLGREVGQTKAKGQRDACRCIESRDIGINDTCIHGCRYCYATRNHELASRRHADHEPAGAALWDRG
;
A
#
# COMPACT_ATOMS: atom_id res chain seq x y z
N LYS A 1 14.73 -17.85 15.48
CA LYS A 1 13.57 -16.95 15.28
C LYS A 1 13.03 -16.38 16.60
N GLU A 2 13.86 -16.25 17.65
CA GLU A 2 13.40 -15.87 19.01
C GLU A 2 12.67 -14.51 19.05
N LEU A 3 13.24 -13.48 18.42
CA LEU A 3 12.59 -12.17 18.31
C LEU A 3 11.21 -12.25 17.65
N LEU A 4 11.08 -13.04 16.58
CA LEU A 4 9.81 -13.20 15.86
C LEU A 4 8.77 -13.94 16.71
N SER A 5 9.19 -14.97 17.43
CA SER A 5 8.32 -15.68 18.37
C SER A 5 7.80 -14.75 19.46
N GLU A 6 8.66 -13.91 20.03
CA GLU A 6 8.25 -12.95 21.06
C GLU A 6 7.32 -11.86 20.51
N MET A 7 7.59 -11.35 19.30
CA MET A 7 6.68 -10.41 18.62
C MET A 7 5.30 -11.02 18.37
N SER A 8 5.25 -12.27 17.90
CA SER A 8 4.02 -13.03 17.66
C SER A 8 3.22 -13.21 18.95
N ARG A 9 3.90 -13.55 20.05
CA ARG A 9 3.30 -13.68 21.38
C ARG A 9 2.70 -12.36 21.88
N VAL A 10 3.46 -11.26 21.86
CA VAL A 10 2.99 -9.95 22.34
C VAL A 10 1.82 -9.42 21.51
N ALA A 11 1.85 -9.62 20.19
CA ALA A 11 0.76 -9.25 19.30
C ALA A 11 -0.51 -10.07 19.62
N GLY A 12 -0.36 -11.40 19.77
CA GLY A 12 -1.45 -12.30 20.14
C GLY A 12 -2.09 -11.95 21.50
N ASP A 13 -1.28 -11.65 22.52
CA ASP A 13 -1.75 -11.20 23.84
C ASP A 13 -2.56 -9.89 23.75
N SER A 14 -2.34 -9.10 22.69
CA SER A 14 -3.03 -7.84 22.42
C SER A 14 -4.21 -7.97 21.44
N GLY A 15 -4.51 -9.18 20.96
CA GLY A 15 -5.54 -9.41 19.94
C GLY A 15 -5.17 -8.90 18.54
N ILE A 16 -3.87 -8.76 18.25
CA ILE A 16 -3.33 -8.28 16.97
C ILE A 16 -2.68 -9.46 16.25
N GLU A 17 -3.05 -9.69 14.99
CA GLU A 17 -2.33 -10.61 14.11
C GLU A 17 -1.19 -9.86 13.39
N ILE A 18 -0.01 -10.47 13.34
CA ILE A 18 1.11 -9.97 12.54
C ILE A 18 1.38 -10.90 11.37
N GLN A 19 1.82 -10.31 10.26
CA GLN A 19 2.10 -11.04 9.01
C GLN A 19 3.44 -10.57 8.43
N SER A 20 4.14 -11.46 7.73
CA SER A 20 5.38 -11.11 7.03
C SER A 20 5.08 -10.50 5.65
N CYS A 21 5.86 -9.48 5.25
CA CYS A 21 5.65 -8.77 3.99
C CYS A 21 6.78 -9.05 2.99
N ALA A 22 6.51 -9.96 2.06
CA ALA A 22 7.44 -10.41 1.02
C ALA A 22 8.81 -10.81 1.58
N GLN A 23 8.78 -11.56 2.68
CA GLN A 23 9.93 -12.23 3.25
C GLN A 23 10.15 -13.55 2.52
N SER A 24 11.40 -13.87 2.19
CA SER A 24 11.76 -15.10 1.50
C SER A 24 11.68 -16.33 2.41
N GLU A 25 12.02 -16.16 3.68
CA GLU A 25 11.93 -17.22 4.69
C GLU A 25 10.49 -17.38 5.18
N ASP A 26 10.02 -18.63 5.23
CA ASP A 26 8.75 -18.97 5.88
C ASP A 26 8.94 -18.96 7.40
N VAL A 27 8.13 -18.14 8.06
CA VAL A 27 8.10 -17.93 9.52
C VAL A 27 6.73 -18.26 10.11
N SER A 28 5.90 -19.00 9.37
CA SER A 28 4.59 -19.47 9.84
C SER A 28 4.68 -20.41 11.04
N ASP A 29 5.81 -21.10 11.20
CA ASP A 29 6.14 -21.96 12.35
C ASP A 29 6.18 -21.21 13.69
N VAL A 30 6.40 -19.89 13.67
CA VAL A 30 6.34 -19.03 14.85
C VAL A 30 5.05 -18.19 14.92
N GLY A 31 4.03 -18.57 14.16
CA GLY A 31 2.72 -17.92 14.16
C GLY A 31 2.63 -16.66 13.30
N ILE A 32 3.57 -16.43 12.38
CA ILE A 32 3.59 -15.27 11.50
C ILE A 32 3.36 -15.73 10.05
N PRO A 33 2.12 -15.73 9.53
CA PRO A 33 1.86 -16.08 8.14
C PRO A 33 2.39 -15.00 7.20
N ALA A 34 2.60 -15.37 5.93
CA ALA A 34 2.92 -14.40 4.89
C ALA A 34 1.67 -13.66 4.41
N GLY A 35 1.70 -12.33 4.52
CA GLY A 35 0.57 -11.44 4.27
C GLY A 35 0.61 -10.75 2.91
N SER A 36 -0.45 -9.97 2.67
CA SER A 36 -0.62 -9.11 1.50
C SER A 36 -1.15 -7.75 1.94
N CYS A 37 -0.46 -6.65 1.62
CA CYS A 37 -0.97 -5.31 1.94
C CYS A 37 -2.25 -4.99 1.15
N ILE A 38 -2.31 -5.40 -0.12
CA ILE A 38 -3.51 -5.38 -0.94
C ILE A 38 -3.99 -6.83 -1.08
N ASP A 39 -4.77 -7.28 -0.10
CA ASP A 39 -5.24 -8.66 0.00
C ASP A 39 -6.56 -8.85 -0.75
N GLY A 40 -6.51 -9.56 -1.88
CA GLY A 40 -7.70 -9.84 -2.68
C GLY A 40 -8.72 -10.77 -2.00
N GLU A 41 -8.29 -11.66 -1.11
CA GLU A 41 -9.20 -12.52 -0.34
C GLU A 41 -9.93 -11.71 0.73
N LEU A 42 -9.21 -10.88 1.48
CA LEU A 42 -9.82 -9.95 2.44
C LEU A 42 -10.83 -9.03 1.75
N ILE A 43 -10.47 -8.43 0.62
CA ILE A 43 -11.35 -7.54 -0.14
C ILE A 43 -12.64 -8.26 -0.58
N ARG A 44 -12.54 -9.53 -1.01
CA ARG A 44 -13.73 -10.35 -1.33
C ARG A 44 -14.59 -10.65 -0.12
N ARG A 45 -13.99 -11.00 1.02
CA ARG A 45 -14.72 -11.19 2.28
C ARG A 45 -15.46 -9.93 2.72
N LEU A 46 -14.94 -8.76 2.36
CA LEU A 46 -15.59 -7.46 2.59
C LEU A 46 -16.66 -7.10 1.54
N GLY A 47 -17.00 -8.01 0.62
CA GLY A 47 -18.09 -7.82 -0.35
C GLY A 47 -17.70 -6.98 -1.57
N ARG A 48 -16.46 -7.09 -2.03
CA ARG A 48 -15.98 -6.46 -3.27
C ARG A 48 -15.39 -7.51 -4.21
N GLU A 49 -15.75 -7.41 -5.48
CA GLU A 49 -15.14 -8.26 -6.50
C GLU A 49 -13.82 -7.62 -6.97
N VAL A 50 -12.73 -8.39 -6.84
CA VAL A 50 -11.40 -8.01 -7.30
C VAL A 50 -10.69 -9.21 -7.91
N GLY A 51 -9.77 -8.94 -8.83
CA GLY A 51 -8.90 -9.94 -9.44
C GLY A 51 -8.01 -10.66 -8.42
N GLN A 52 -7.43 -11.78 -8.84
CA GLN A 52 -6.47 -12.58 -8.04
C GLN A 52 -5.03 -12.47 -8.54
N THR A 53 -4.79 -11.66 -9.57
CA THR A 53 -3.48 -11.54 -10.21
C THR A 53 -2.51 -10.79 -9.29
N LYS A 54 -1.36 -11.40 -9.00
CA LYS A 54 -0.24 -10.73 -8.33
C LYS A 54 0.14 -9.48 -9.12
N ALA A 55 0.31 -8.36 -8.41
CA ALA A 55 0.77 -7.12 -9.02
C ALA A 55 2.13 -7.29 -9.70
N LYS A 56 2.20 -6.84 -10.97
CA LYS A 56 3.44 -6.81 -11.75
C LYS A 56 4.44 -5.83 -11.13
N GLY A 57 5.74 -6.13 -11.23
CA GLY A 57 6.81 -5.29 -10.70
C GLY A 57 7.02 -5.33 -9.18
N GLN A 58 6.16 -6.04 -8.43
CA GLN A 58 6.37 -6.27 -7.00
C GLN A 58 7.43 -7.35 -6.74
N ARG A 59 8.09 -7.26 -5.57
CA ARG A 59 9.05 -8.25 -5.04
C ARG A 59 8.54 -9.68 -5.26
N ASP A 60 9.44 -10.64 -5.48
CA ASP A 60 9.08 -12.01 -5.84
C ASP A 60 8.16 -12.68 -4.80
N ALA A 61 8.48 -12.52 -3.52
CA ALA A 61 7.68 -13.05 -2.41
C ALA A 61 6.43 -12.20 -2.08
N CYS A 62 6.19 -11.08 -2.78
CA CYS A 62 5.02 -10.24 -2.53
C CYS A 62 3.74 -10.93 -3.03
N ARG A 63 2.67 -10.84 -2.22
CA ARG A 63 1.39 -11.47 -2.50
C ARG A 63 0.26 -10.48 -2.80
N CYS A 64 0.58 -9.17 -2.85
CA CYS A 64 -0.41 -8.14 -3.15
C CYS A 64 -0.98 -8.31 -4.56
N ILE A 65 -2.30 -8.10 -4.68
CA ILE A 65 -2.96 -7.96 -5.98
C ILE A 65 -2.71 -6.56 -6.57
N GLU A 66 -3.12 -6.35 -7.81
CA GLU A 66 -3.04 -5.04 -8.47
C GLU A 66 -3.78 -3.95 -7.68
N SER A 67 -3.18 -2.78 -7.62
CA SER A 67 -3.76 -1.56 -7.05
C SER A 67 -3.31 -0.36 -7.88
N ARG A 68 -4.09 0.72 -7.82
CA ARG A 68 -3.77 2.01 -8.45
C ARG A 68 -3.64 3.05 -7.35
N ASP A 69 -2.52 3.76 -7.33
CA ASP A 69 -2.35 4.91 -6.45
C ASP A 69 -3.26 6.06 -6.92
N ILE A 70 -3.87 6.75 -5.96
CA ILE A 70 -4.69 7.94 -6.19
C ILE A 70 -3.88 9.23 -6.03
N GLY A 71 -2.73 9.15 -5.34
CA GLY A 71 -1.82 10.26 -5.10
C GLY A 71 -0.89 10.47 -6.28
N ILE A 72 -0.65 11.73 -6.63
CA ILE A 72 0.28 12.12 -7.69
C ILE A 72 1.16 13.24 -7.18
N ASN A 73 2.47 13.05 -7.29
CA ASN A 73 3.44 14.06 -6.87
C ASN A 73 3.27 15.36 -7.67
N ASP A 74 3.70 16.47 -7.06
CA ASP A 74 3.57 17.82 -7.60
C ASP A 74 2.12 18.15 -7.98
N THR A 75 1.13 17.77 -7.16
CA THR A 75 -0.28 18.22 -7.28
C THR A 75 -0.75 19.00 -6.05
N CYS A 76 -0.05 18.88 -4.92
CA CYS A 76 -0.44 19.51 -3.67
C CYS A 76 0.02 20.97 -3.59
N ILE A 77 -0.90 21.89 -3.35
CA ILE A 77 -0.64 23.35 -3.34
C ILE A 77 -0.34 23.92 -1.93
N HIS A 78 -0.27 23.08 -0.89
CA HIS A 78 -0.14 23.54 0.50
C HIS A 78 1.21 24.18 0.86
N GLY A 79 2.23 24.09 0.00
CA GLY A 79 3.49 24.83 0.20
C GLY A 79 4.36 24.35 1.37
N CYS A 80 4.24 23.09 1.80
CA CYS A 80 4.98 22.57 2.95
C CYS A 80 6.50 22.65 2.73
N ARG A 81 7.23 23.27 3.67
CA ARG A 81 8.70 23.50 3.61
C ARG A 81 9.53 22.21 3.39
N TYR A 82 9.01 21.08 3.84
CA TYR A 82 9.66 19.78 3.77
C TYR A 82 8.80 18.75 3.02
N CYS A 83 8.11 19.18 1.96
CA CYS A 83 7.28 18.29 1.17
C CYS A 83 8.14 17.33 0.34
N TYR A 84 8.04 16.02 0.59
CA TYR A 84 8.69 15.02 -0.27
C TYR A 84 7.93 14.81 -1.59
N ALA A 85 6.61 15.06 -1.57
CA ALA A 85 5.70 14.79 -2.67
C ALA A 85 5.54 15.98 -3.64
N THR A 86 5.87 17.20 -3.24
CA THR A 86 5.82 18.40 -4.11
C THR A 86 7.18 19.07 -4.08
N ARG A 87 7.93 18.87 -5.16
CA ARG A 87 9.26 19.46 -5.38
C ARG A 87 9.17 20.70 -6.26
N ASN A 88 8.08 20.87 -7.01
CA ASN A 88 7.83 22.03 -7.85
C ASN A 88 6.42 22.61 -7.57
N HIS A 89 6.38 23.72 -6.84
CA HIS A 89 5.13 24.38 -6.46
C HIS A 89 4.40 25.04 -7.64
N GLU A 90 5.12 25.49 -8.66
CA GLU A 90 4.51 26.04 -9.88
C GLU A 90 3.83 24.94 -10.69
N LEU A 91 4.46 23.76 -10.78
CA LEU A 91 3.85 22.59 -11.41
C LEU A 91 2.61 22.14 -10.62
N ALA A 92 2.68 22.07 -9.29
CA ALA A 92 1.54 21.76 -8.45
C ALA A 92 0.37 22.72 -8.66
N SER A 93 0.65 24.02 -8.73
CA SER A 93 -0.38 25.04 -9.00
C SER A 93 -1.07 24.82 -10.34
N ARG A 94 -0.29 24.51 -11.40
CA ARG A 94 -0.84 24.20 -12.73
C ARG A 94 -1.66 22.91 -12.74
N ARG A 95 -1.13 21.83 -12.17
CA ARG A 95 -1.82 20.53 -12.12
C ARG A 95 -3.11 20.59 -11.30
N HIS A 96 -3.09 21.35 -10.20
CA HIS A 96 -4.30 21.61 -9.43
C HIS A 96 -5.35 22.39 -10.24
N ALA A 97 -4.94 23.35 -11.05
CA ALA A 97 -5.86 24.09 -11.93
C ALA A 97 -6.46 23.20 -13.04
N ASP A 98 -5.72 22.19 -13.49
CA ASP A 98 -6.18 21.18 -14.46
C ASP A 98 -7.03 20.06 -13.82
N HIS A 99 -7.31 20.11 -12.51
CA HIS A 99 -7.98 19.01 -11.82
C HIS A 99 -9.38 18.77 -12.36
N GLU A 100 -9.65 17.53 -12.77
CA GLU A 100 -10.96 17.03 -13.16
C GLU A 100 -11.63 16.35 -11.95
N PRO A 101 -12.71 16.90 -11.37
CA PRO A 101 -13.34 16.34 -10.16
C PRO A 101 -13.87 14.90 -10.35
N ALA A 102 -14.24 14.54 -11.57
CA ALA A 102 -14.67 13.18 -11.93
C ALA A 102 -13.51 12.27 -12.36
N GLY A 103 -12.27 12.79 -12.37
CA GLY A 103 -11.08 12.06 -12.77
C GLY A 103 -10.74 10.93 -11.80
N ALA A 104 -10.13 9.87 -12.33
CA ALA A 104 -9.71 8.72 -11.53
C ALA A 104 -8.48 8.99 -10.63
N ALA A 105 -7.84 10.15 -10.78
CA ALA A 105 -6.70 10.58 -10.00
C ALA A 105 -6.69 12.12 -9.87
N LEU A 106 -5.88 12.65 -8.95
CA LEU A 106 -5.78 14.10 -8.70
C LEU A 106 -5.40 14.91 -9.95
N TRP A 107 -4.59 14.33 -10.85
CA TRP A 107 -4.24 14.92 -12.14
C TRP A 107 -3.82 13.83 -13.12
N ASP A 108 -4.44 13.75 -14.29
CA ASP A 108 -4.10 12.77 -15.32
C ASP A 108 -4.19 13.44 -16.69
N ARG A 109 -3.10 13.43 -17.45
CA ARG A 109 -3.07 13.94 -18.84
C ARG A 109 -2.69 12.83 -19.83
N GLY A 110 -3.17 11.61 -19.59
CA GLY A 110 -3.00 10.48 -20.51
C GLY A 110 -1.60 9.88 -20.49
#